data_AF-A0A5F8HC34-F1
#
_entry.id   AF-A0A5F8HC34-F1
#
_cell.length_a   1.000
_cell.length_b   1.000
_cell.length_c   1.000
_cell.angle_alpha   90.00
_cell.angle_beta   90.00
_cell.angle_gamma   90.00
#
_symmetry.space_group_name_H-M   'P 1'
#
loop_
_entity.id
_entity.type
_entity.pdbx_description
1 polymer ?
#
loop_
_entity_poly.entity_id
_entity_poly.type
_entity_poly.pdbx_seq_one_letter_code
_entity_poly.pdbx_strand_id
1 'polypeptide(L)'
;MELLARSLHVELPYPDVVINVGKITLGEKNRNKLTKVKKDEEREKIIIAACSLLNSGGGVIIMEMANDCTEKMDIEMGLDLENSLSDLIEPSPFHTYFETSLKEKFYYIFRSERVMDDIMTSGV
;
A
#
# COMPACT_ATOMS: atom_id res chain seq x y z
N MET A 1 9.12 40.87 9.10
CA MET A 1 9.99 39.79 9.61
C MET A 1 9.43 38.49 9.06
N GLU A 2 10.08 37.90 8.07
CA GLU A 2 9.79 36.53 7.65
C GLU A 2 10.39 35.57 8.68
N LEU A 3 9.53 34.75 9.28
CA LEU A 3 9.95 33.60 10.07
C LEU A 3 10.49 32.55 9.09
N LEU A 4 11.82 32.46 8.97
CA LEU A 4 12.47 31.31 8.34
C LEU A 4 12.22 30.10 9.24
N ALA A 5 11.16 29.35 8.95
CA ALA A 5 10.95 28.03 9.52
C ALA A 5 12.11 27.13 9.08
N ARG A 6 13.07 26.89 9.98
CA ARG A 6 14.11 25.89 9.76
C ARG A 6 13.44 24.52 9.87
N SER A 7 13.21 23.85 8.75
CA SER A 7 12.81 22.44 8.77
C SER A 7 14.06 21.59 9.05
N LEU A 8 13.93 20.65 10.00
CA LEU A 8 14.93 19.61 10.20
C LEU A 8 14.46 18.40 9.39
N HIS A 9 15.31 17.91 8.50
CA HIS A 9 15.04 16.70 7.74
C HIS A 9 15.81 15.54 8.36
N VAL A 10 15.09 14.51 8.78
CA VAL A 10 15.69 13.25 9.23
C VAL A 10 15.39 12.21 8.15
N GLU A 11 16.44 11.68 7.54
CA GLU A 11 16.35 10.53 6.65
C GLU A 11 16.48 9.26 7.48
N LEU A 12 15.41 8.48 7.54
CA LEU A 12 15.43 7.17 8.15
C LEU A 12 15.60 6.11 7.06
N PRO A 13 16.43 5.08 7.28
CA PRO A 13 16.59 3.99 6.31
C PRO A 13 15.34 3.11 6.17
N TYR A 14 14.30 3.35 6.99
CA TYR A 14 13.07 2.57 7.05
C TYR A 14 11.86 3.48 7.26
N PRO A 15 10.66 3.09 6.77
CA PRO A 15 9.43 3.81 7.07
C PRO A 15 9.11 3.76 8.58
N ASP A 16 8.69 4.90 9.13
CA ASP A 16 8.32 5.05 10.55
C ASP A 16 7.17 4.15 10.98
N VAL A 17 6.25 3.87 10.04
CA VAL A 17 5.05 3.06 10.28
C VAL A 17 5.03 1.89 9.30
N VAL A 18 5.04 0.68 9.85
CA VAL A 18 4.90 -0.58 9.12
C VAL A 18 3.70 -1.34 9.67
N ILE A 19 2.72 -1.63 8.82
CA ILE A 19 1.52 -2.41 9.20
C ILE A 19 1.53 -3.73 8.43
N ASN A 20 1.67 -4.84 9.14
CA ASN A 20 1.56 -6.18 8.54
C ASN A 20 0.11 -6.67 8.66
N VAL A 21 -0.58 -6.86 7.54
CA VAL A 21 -1.97 -7.33 7.50
C VAL A 21 -2.09 -8.85 7.33
N GLY A 22 -0.96 -9.55 7.30
CA GLY A 22 -0.86 -11.00 7.16
C GLY A 22 -1.08 -11.46 5.73
N LYS A 23 -1.75 -12.61 5.58
CA LYS A 23 -2.00 -13.22 4.28
C LYS A 23 -3.24 -12.63 3.62
N ILE A 24 -3.09 -12.18 2.38
CA ILE A 24 -4.17 -11.62 1.55
C ILE A 24 -4.17 -12.33 0.20
N THR A 25 -5.37 -12.66 -0.31
CA THR A 25 -5.55 -13.18 -1.65
C THR A 25 -5.57 -12.02 -2.65
N LEU A 26 -4.71 -12.04 -3.66
CA LEU A 26 -4.63 -10.99 -4.69
C LEU A 26 -5.03 -11.50 -6.08
N GLY A 27 -5.40 -10.56 -6.94
CA GLY A 27 -5.84 -10.78 -8.32
C GLY A 27 -7.34 -11.02 -8.41
N GLU A 28 -8.01 -10.34 -9.34
CA GLU A 28 -9.47 -10.35 -9.46
C GLU A 28 -10.04 -11.77 -9.62
N LYS A 29 -9.37 -12.61 -10.42
CA LYS A 29 -9.74 -14.02 -10.62
C LYS A 29 -9.69 -14.84 -9.33
N ASN A 30 -8.76 -14.54 -8.42
CA ASN A 30 -8.64 -15.26 -7.15
C ASN A 30 -9.59 -14.69 -6.10
N ARG A 31 -9.72 -13.35 -6.03
CA ARG A 31 -10.70 -12.67 -5.18
C ARG A 31 -12.13 -13.16 -5.46
N ASN A 32 -12.47 -13.41 -6.73
CA ASN A 32 -13.80 -13.92 -7.12
C ASN A 32 -14.05 -15.39 -6.74
N LYS A 33 -13.02 -16.15 -6.36
CA LYS A 33 -13.16 -17.52 -5.83
C LYS A 33 -13.35 -17.54 -4.31
N LEU A 34 -13.15 -16.41 -3.61
CA LEU A 34 -13.32 -16.33 -2.17
C LEU A 34 -14.79 -16.40 -1.77
N THR A 35 -15.06 -16.96 -0.58
CA THR A 35 -16.35 -16.75 0.08
C THR A 35 -16.50 -15.28 0.44
N LYS A 36 -17.73 -14.76 0.43
CA LYS A 36 -18.01 -13.36 0.79
C LYS A 36 -17.38 -12.97 2.14
N VAL A 37 -17.51 -13.83 3.15
CA VAL A 37 -16.96 -13.60 4.49
C VAL A 37 -15.43 -13.39 4.44
N LYS A 38 -14.69 -14.28 3.79
CA LYS A 38 -13.23 -14.16 3.68
C LYS A 38 -12.81 -12.97 2.82
N LYS A 39 -13.56 -12.69 1.74
CA LYS A 39 -13.35 -11.54 0.86
C LYS A 39 -13.47 -10.23 1.65
N ASP A 40 -14.51 -10.12 2.49
CA ASP A 40 -14.79 -8.96 3.34
C ASP A 40 -13.75 -8.82 4.48
N GLU A 41 -13.38 -9.91 5.16
CA GLU A 41 -12.35 -9.91 6.21
C GLU A 41 -10.97 -9.44 5.71
N GLU A 42 -10.53 -9.94 4.55
CA GLU A 42 -9.25 -9.52 3.94
C GLU A 42 -9.29 -8.04 3.53
N ARG A 43 -10.44 -7.59 2.99
CA ARG A 43 -10.63 -6.20 2.57
C ARG A 43 -10.61 -5.24 3.77
N GLU A 44 -11.31 -5.58 4.86
CA GLU A 44 -11.38 -4.75 6.06
C GLU A 44 -10.00 -4.51 6.67
N LYS A 45 -9.14 -5.55 6.72
CA LYS A 45 -7.75 -5.40 7.21
C LYS A 45 -6.97 -4.36 6.40
N ILE A 46 -7.10 -4.38 5.08
CA ILE A 46 -6.42 -3.44 4.18
C ILE A 46 -6.97 -2.03 4.38
N ILE A 47 -8.30 -1.87 4.43
CA ILE A 47 -8.94 -0.56 4.64
C ILE A 47 -8.48 0.06 5.97
N ILE A 48 -8.53 -0.70 7.07
CA ILE A 48 -8.11 -0.21 8.39
C ILE A 48 -6.64 0.20 8.37
N ALA A 49 -5.77 -0.60 7.75
CA ALA A 49 -4.35 -0.27 7.62
C ALA A 49 -4.14 0.99 6.78
N ALA A 50 -4.82 1.12 5.64
CA ALA A 50 -4.74 2.29 4.78
C ALA A 50 -5.25 3.57 5.46
N CYS A 51 -6.41 3.51 6.12
CA CYS A 51 -6.91 4.62 6.95
C CYS A 51 -5.92 4.99 8.05
N SER A 52 -5.28 4.00 8.68
CA SER A 52 -4.27 4.27 9.71
C SER A 52 -3.09 5.05 9.12
N LEU A 53 -2.54 4.60 7.99
CA LEU A 53 -1.47 5.32 7.29
C LEU A 53 -1.91 6.72 6.86
N LEU A 54 -3.13 6.88 6.34
CA LEU A 54 -3.72 8.17 5.92
C LEU A 54 -3.83 9.18 7.06
N ASN A 55 -4.04 8.72 8.29
CA ASN A 55 -4.18 9.57 9.47
C ASN A 55 -2.89 9.72 10.29
N SER A 56 -1.82 8.97 9.98
CA SER A 56 -0.57 8.96 10.75
C SER A 56 0.64 9.57 10.03
N GLY A 57 0.45 10.20 8.86
CA GLY A 57 1.53 10.87 8.11
C GLY A 57 2.32 9.97 7.15
N GLY A 58 1.87 8.74 6.87
CA GLY A 58 2.54 7.86 5.90
C GLY A 58 2.98 6.51 6.47
N GLY A 59 3.60 5.69 5.62
CA GLY A 59 4.15 4.39 6.00
C GLY A 59 3.95 3.33 4.91
N VAL A 60 4.07 2.06 5.31
CA VAL A 60 3.91 0.91 4.42
C VAL A 60 2.98 -0.15 5.01
N ILE A 61 2.07 -0.66 4.17
CA ILE A 61 1.31 -1.87 4.43
C ILE A 61 2.06 -3.03 3.79
N ILE A 62 2.33 -4.07 4.56
CA ILE A 62 2.95 -5.31 4.08
C ILE A 62 1.92 -6.43 4.14
N MET A 63 1.78 -7.16 3.05
CA MET A 63 0.97 -8.38 3.00
C MET A 63 1.70 -9.52 2.29
N GLU A 64 1.50 -10.73 2.79
CA GLU A 64 1.95 -11.96 2.13
C GLU A 64 0.83 -12.46 1.22
N MET A 65 1.14 -12.83 -0.01
CA MET A 65 0.13 -13.37 -0.93
C MET A 65 -0.29 -14.77 -0.47
N ALA A 66 -1.59 -14.95 -0.27
CA ALA A 66 -2.19 -16.21 0.16
C ALA A 66 -2.25 -17.25 -0.96
N ASN A 67 -2.23 -16.80 -2.22
CA ASN A 67 -2.24 -17.61 -3.42
C ASN A 67 -0.85 -17.67 -4.06
N ASP A 68 -0.55 -18.79 -4.71
CA ASP A 68 0.70 -18.95 -5.44
C ASP A 68 0.79 -17.94 -6.59
N CYS A 69 1.99 -17.38 -6.75
CA CYS A 69 2.30 -16.37 -7.76
C CYS A 69 3.20 -17.02 -8.80
N THR A 70 2.61 -17.94 -9.58
CA THR A 70 3.31 -18.67 -10.63
C THR A 70 3.56 -17.81 -11.87
N GLU A 71 2.82 -16.70 -12.01
CA GLU A 71 2.91 -15.78 -13.14
C GLU A 71 3.53 -14.46 -12.67
N LYS A 72 4.76 -14.18 -13.13
CA LYS A 72 5.62 -13.06 -12.72
C LYS A 72 5.29 -11.72 -13.39
N MET A 73 4.08 -11.55 -13.93
CA MET A 73 3.69 -10.32 -14.63
C MET A 73 2.40 -9.78 -14.02
N ASP A 74 2.48 -8.55 -13.50
CA ASP A 74 1.38 -7.68 -13.09
C ASP A 74 0.28 -8.36 -12.26
N ILE A 75 0.62 -8.64 -10.99
CA ILE A 75 -0.39 -9.08 -10.02
C ILE A 75 -1.25 -7.87 -9.65
N GLU A 76 -2.44 -7.83 -10.25
CA GLU A 76 -3.53 -6.92 -9.87
C GLU A 76 -3.94 -7.18 -8.40
N MET A 77 -4.40 -6.13 -7.70
CA MET A 77 -4.85 -6.28 -6.32
C MET A 77 -6.21 -6.99 -6.28
N GLY A 78 -7.06 -6.68 -7.24
CA GLY A 78 -8.47 -7.07 -7.29
C GLY A 78 -9.35 -5.85 -7.11
N LEU A 79 -10.39 -5.76 -7.94
CA LEU A 79 -11.17 -4.55 -8.12
C LEU A 79 -11.86 -4.11 -6.83
N ASP A 80 -12.23 -5.07 -5.97
CA ASP A 80 -12.89 -4.74 -4.70
C ASP A 80 -11.93 -4.15 -3.66
N LEU A 81 -10.63 -4.44 -3.75
CA LEU A 81 -9.60 -3.81 -2.92
C LEU A 81 -9.24 -2.43 -3.48
N GLU A 82 -9.07 -2.32 -4.80
CA GLU A 82 -8.75 -1.05 -5.49
C GLU A 82 -9.85 -0.01 -5.31
N ASN A 83 -11.11 -0.40 -5.48
CA ASN A 83 -12.26 0.50 -5.27
C ASN A 83 -12.33 0.95 -3.81
N SER A 84 -12.24 0.01 -2.85
CA SER A 84 -12.33 0.39 -1.44
C SER A 84 -11.17 1.25 -0.95
N LEU A 85 -9.97 1.12 -1.52
CA LEU A 85 -8.88 2.05 -1.24
C LEU A 85 -9.11 3.42 -1.91
N SER A 86 -9.66 3.44 -3.12
CA SER A 86 -9.99 4.68 -3.84
C SER A 86 -11.08 5.47 -3.12
N ASP A 87 -12.09 4.79 -2.57
CA ASP A 87 -13.17 5.38 -1.76
C ASP A 87 -12.63 6.17 -0.54
N LEU A 88 -11.43 5.82 -0.03
CA LEU A 88 -10.80 6.52 1.10
C LEU A 88 -10.18 7.87 0.74
N ILE A 89 -9.93 8.12 -0.55
CA ILE A 89 -9.13 9.25 -1.04
C ILE A 89 -9.83 10.06 -2.14
N GLU A 90 -11.08 9.71 -2.46
CA GLU A 90 -11.90 10.49 -3.41
C GLU A 90 -11.98 11.97 -3.01
N PRO A 91 -11.92 12.90 -3.98
CA PRO A 91 -11.96 12.67 -5.43
C PRO A 91 -10.57 12.49 -6.09
N SER A 92 -9.53 12.17 -5.31
CA SER A 92 -8.16 12.14 -5.83
C SER A 92 -7.80 10.80 -6.48
N PRO A 93 -6.93 10.78 -7.50
CA PRO A 93 -6.45 9.54 -8.09
C PRO A 93 -5.70 8.65 -7.09
N PHE A 94 -5.85 7.32 -7.22
CA PHE A 94 -5.17 6.34 -6.36
C PHE A 94 -3.66 6.57 -6.25
N HIS A 95 -3.00 6.74 -7.40
CA HIS A 95 -1.55 6.93 -7.49
C HIS A 95 -1.05 8.25 -6.89
N THR A 96 -1.94 9.15 -6.47
CA THR A 96 -1.57 10.36 -5.72
C THR A 96 -1.30 10.06 -4.25
N TYR A 97 -1.90 9.00 -3.70
CA TYR A 97 -1.78 8.64 -2.28
C TYR A 97 -1.07 7.32 -2.06
N PHE A 98 -1.17 6.40 -3.01
CA PHE A 98 -0.68 5.05 -2.87
C PHE A 98 0.22 4.64 -4.02
N GLU A 99 1.36 4.06 -3.66
CA GLU A 99 2.24 3.34 -4.57
C GLU A 99 2.24 1.86 -4.19
N THR A 100 2.37 0.98 -5.17
CA THR A 100 2.41 -0.46 -4.92
C THR A 100 3.68 -1.09 -5.44
N SER A 101 4.14 -2.13 -4.75
CA SER A 101 5.30 -2.91 -5.18
C SER A 101 5.08 -4.37 -4.87
N LEU A 102 5.70 -5.22 -5.68
CA LEU A 102 5.68 -6.65 -5.52
C LEU A 102 7.11 -7.18 -5.43
N LYS A 103 7.41 -7.90 -4.37
CA LYS A 103 8.69 -8.58 -4.19
C LYS A 103 8.47 -10.00 -3.68
N GLU A 104 8.85 -10.97 -4.50
CA GLU A 104 8.66 -12.39 -4.22
C GLU A 104 7.19 -12.72 -3.89
N LYS A 105 6.89 -13.06 -2.64
CA LYS A 105 5.55 -13.38 -2.14
C LYS A 105 4.89 -12.23 -1.37
N PHE A 106 5.55 -11.07 -1.28
CA PHE A 106 5.06 -9.92 -0.55
C PHE A 106 4.59 -8.82 -1.48
N TYR A 107 3.44 -8.24 -1.15
CA TYR A 107 2.87 -7.08 -1.80
C TYR A 107 2.90 -5.91 -0.80
N TYR A 108 3.25 -4.74 -1.31
CA TYR A 108 3.46 -3.54 -0.52
C TYR A 108 2.54 -2.44 -1.02
N ILE A 109 1.92 -1.71 -0.09
CA ILE A 109 1.21 -0.46 -0.38
C ILE A 109 1.90 0.63 0.42
N PHE A 110 2.50 1.60 -0.25
CA PHE A 110 3.16 2.74 0.36
C PHE A 110 2.20 3.92 0.35
N ARG A 111 2.07 4.60 1.48
CA ARG A 111 1.58 5.97 1.50
C ARG A 111 2.79 6.88 1.62
N SER A 112 3.19 7.51 0.52
CA SER A 112 4.28 8.47 0.54
C SER A 112 3.76 9.88 0.84
N GLU A 113 4.48 10.62 1.68
CA GLU A 113 4.35 12.10 1.76
C GLU A 113 5.32 12.79 0.77
N ARG A 114 6.07 12.03 -0.04
CA ARG A 114 7.14 12.56 -0.91
C ARG A 114 7.17 11.87 -2.28
N VAL A 115 7.32 12.67 -3.32
CA VAL A 115 7.64 12.22 -4.68
C VAL A 115 8.81 11.24 -4.61
N MET A 116 8.59 10.01 -5.07
CA MET A 116 9.49 8.86 -4.99
C MET A 116 10.65 8.95 -6.01
N ASP A 117 11.31 10.10 -6.13
CA ASP A 117 12.44 10.25 -7.07
C ASP A 117 13.78 9.76 -6.48
N ASP A 118 13.89 9.56 -5.16
CA ASP A 118 15.20 9.30 -4.52
C ASP A 118 15.47 7.85 -4.06
N ILE A 119 14.49 6.94 -4.07
CA ILE A 119 14.68 5.57 -3.57
C ILE A 119 15.24 4.60 -4.64
N MET A 120 15.16 4.95 -5.93
CA MET A 120 15.62 4.07 -7.02
C MET A 120 17.02 4.38 -7.56
N THR A 121 17.70 5.41 -7.06
CA THR A 121 19.02 5.83 -7.61
C THR A 121 20.23 5.35 -6.79
N SER A 122 20.04 4.62 -5.68
CA SER A 122 21.16 4.01 -4.93
C SER A 122 21.61 2.66 -5.50
N GLY A 123 21.59 2.56 -6.83
CA GLY A 123 21.91 1.35 -7.58
C GLY A 123 22.89 1.57 -8.72
N VAL A 124 23.90 2.44 -8.58
CA VAL A 124 25.28 2.29 -9.13
C VAL A 124 26.25 3.09 -8.26
#